data_AF-A0A2V8HKD8-F1
#
_entry.id   AF-A0A2V8HKD8-F1
#
_cell.length_a   1.000
_cell.length_b   1.000
_cell.length_c   1.000
_cell.angle_alpha   90.00
_cell.angle_beta   90.00
_cell.angle_gamma   90.00
#
_symmetry.space_group_name_H-M   'P 1'
#
loop_
_entity.id
_entity.type
_entity.pdbx_description
1 polymer ?
#
loop_
_entity_poly.entity_id
_entity_poly.type
_entity_poly.pdbx_seq_one_letter_code
_entity_poly.pdbx_strand_id
1 'polypeptide(L)'
;MKISVAAVCAVLAAPPVCAQTSEAALKQFFEGKTVTIKMDLPGTSDGVDVYPDARRPMDFDQYSARIKANGVAIHSGDAVMVTRVRLKEKLIEFQLAGGGFGTFGDDTSSSVYVPSTPKSERERRLERELKDEKDSARRREIRDEIDRLRRTREREDDRNRAVATVAEEQKRERIAQQRLRSGSRFNIRYQNAVPPGLGADGVMRALEDYVDFGGPRDAAASDRPPSAVELRQMPVNAGALHKGMSRQEVEETLGRPERESQRTEGTLNVITAVFSRGDQRIEAEFVEGVLIRYAISSR
;
A
#
# COMPACT_ATOMS: atom_id res chain seq x y z
N MET A 1 -39.20 -57.49 43.43
CA MET A 1 -38.27 -56.41 43.82
C MET A 1 -36.86 -56.87 43.54
N LYS A 2 -36.21 -56.29 42.50
CA LYS A 2 -34.76 -56.15 42.27
C LYS A 2 -34.58 -55.60 40.85
N ILE A 3 -34.34 -54.30 40.80
CA ILE A 3 -34.12 -53.48 39.61
C ILE A 3 -32.60 -53.44 39.34
N SER A 4 -32.21 -53.60 38.07
CA SER A 4 -31.02 -53.11 37.32
C SER A 4 -29.63 -53.12 37.99
N VAL A 5 -28.51 -53.32 37.28
CA VAL A 5 -27.84 -52.31 36.45
C VAL A 5 -27.02 -53.01 35.37
N ALA A 6 -27.31 -52.71 34.10
CA ALA A 6 -26.40 -52.97 32.98
C ALA A 6 -25.69 -51.65 32.67
N ALA A 7 -24.37 -51.60 32.87
CA ALA A 7 -23.54 -50.46 32.55
C ALA A 7 -23.25 -50.44 31.04
N VAL A 8 -23.86 -49.51 30.32
CA VAL A 8 -23.51 -49.19 28.93
C VAL A 8 -22.35 -48.21 28.95
N CYS A 9 -21.16 -48.67 28.56
CA CYS A 9 -20.03 -47.79 28.27
C CYS A 9 -20.27 -47.08 26.94
N ALA A 10 -20.68 -45.81 26.99
CA ALA A 10 -20.69 -44.93 25.85
C ALA A 10 -19.25 -44.47 25.55
N VAL A 11 -18.63 -45.07 24.53
CA VAL A 11 -17.40 -44.55 23.93
C VAL A 11 -17.75 -43.27 23.18
N LEU A 12 -17.43 -42.12 23.77
CA LEU A 12 -17.46 -40.82 23.10
C LEU A 12 -16.37 -40.80 22.02
N ALA A 13 -16.74 -41.12 20.79
CA ALA A 13 -15.94 -40.82 19.63
C ALA A 13 -15.92 -39.29 19.45
N ALA A 14 -14.85 -38.62 19.90
CA ALA A 14 -14.61 -37.24 19.56
C ALA A 14 -14.47 -37.14 18.03
N PRO A 15 -15.19 -36.23 17.34
CA PRO A 15 -14.99 -36.03 15.92
C PRO A 15 -13.53 -35.61 15.69
N PRO A 16 -12.89 -36.06 14.58
CA PRO A 16 -11.58 -35.54 14.23
C PRO A 16 -11.69 -34.03 14.12
N VAL A 17 -10.87 -33.31 14.87
CA VAL A 17 -10.63 -31.89 14.64
C VAL A 17 -10.00 -31.81 13.26
N CYS A 18 -10.83 -31.68 12.22
CA CYS A 18 -10.37 -31.15 10.94
C CYS A 18 -9.75 -29.80 11.30
N ALA A 19 -8.42 -29.73 11.27
CA ALA A 19 -7.69 -28.48 11.44
C ALA A 19 -8.31 -27.50 10.44
N GLN A 20 -9.14 -26.58 10.92
CA GLN A 20 -9.66 -25.54 10.06
C GLN A 20 -8.46 -24.69 9.67
N THR A 21 -8.28 -24.42 8.38
CA THR A 21 -7.34 -23.38 7.91
C THR A 21 -7.81 -22.08 8.53
N SER A 22 -7.24 -21.69 9.67
CA SER A 22 -7.65 -20.47 10.34
C SER A 22 -6.71 -19.35 9.89
N GLU A 23 -7.30 -18.29 9.34
CA GLU A 23 -6.56 -17.07 9.02
C GLU A 23 -5.79 -16.58 10.25
N ALA A 24 -6.39 -16.69 11.44
CA ALA A 24 -5.77 -16.33 12.71
C ALA A 24 -4.45 -17.08 12.98
N ALA A 25 -4.39 -18.39 12.73
CA ALA A 25 -3.15 -19.16 12.93
C ALA A 25 -2.06 -18.74 11.92
N LEU A 26 -2.42 -18.48 10.66
CA LEU A 26 -1.47 -17.98 9.67
C LEU A 26 -0.94 -16.60 10.05
N LYS A 27 -1.81 -15.69 10.49
CA LYS A 27 -1.42 -14.36 10.97
C LYS A 27 -0.46 -14.45 12.14
N GLN A 28 -0.84 -15.18 13.18
CA GLN A 28 0.00 -15.36 14.37
C GLN A 28 1.36 -15.96 14.04
N PHE A 29 1.44 -16.85 13.04
CA PHE A 29 2.69 -17.47 12.67
C PHE A 29 3.60 -16.55 11.85
N PHE A 30 3.06 -15.74 10.93
CA PHE A 30 3.88 -15.01 9.96
C PHE A 30 3.99 -13.51 10.23
N GLU A 31 2.93 -12.84 10.67
CA GLU A 31 2.93 -11.39 10.82
C GLU A 31 3.98 -10.94 11.84
N GLY A 32 4.73 -9.90 11.51
CA GLY A 32 5.85 -9.39 12.34
C GLY A 32 7.17 -10.15 12.17
N LYS A 33 7.19 -11.32 11.51
CA LYS A 33 8.45 -12.03 11.21
C LYS A 33 9.14 -11.42 10.00
N THR A 34 10.47 -11.55 9.98
CA THR A 34 11.31 -11.17 8.84
C THR A 34 11.62 -12.39 7.99
N VAL A 35 11.54 -12.24 6.67
CA VAL A 35 11.89 -13.27 5.68
C VAL A 35 12.86 -12.67 4.67
N THR A 36 13.73 -13.48 4.07
CA THR A 36 14.64 -13.03 3.01
C THR A 36 14.05 -13.38 1.65
N ILE A 37 13.93 -12.40 0.76
CA ILE A 37 13.34 -12.63 -0.57
C ILE A 37 14.42 -13.12 -1.53
N LYS A 38 14.12 -14.10 -2.39
CA LYS A 38 15.08 -14.70 -3.35
C LYS A 38 14.94 -14.16 -4.77
N MET A 39 14.06 -13.19 -4.97
CA MET A 39 13.76 -12.59 -6.27
C MET A 39 13.30 -11.14 -6.11
N ASP A 40 13.33 -10.38 -7.19
CA ASP A 40 12.79 -9.02 -7.19
C ASP A 40 11.26 -9.04 -7.11
N LEU A 41 10.67 -8.13 -6.36
CA LEU A 41 9.21 -7.99 -6.24
C LEU A 41 8.74 -6.63 -6.74
N PRO A 42 7.64 -6.60 -7.51
CA PRO A 42 7.16 -5.37 -8.11
C PRO A 42 6.49 -4.47 -7.06
N GLY A 43 6.65 -3.15 -7.20
CA GLY A 43 6.04 -2.13 -6.34
C GLY A 43 4.55 -1.89 -6.59
N THR A 44 3.76 -2.96 -6.60
CA THR A 44 2.32 -2.92 -6.87
C THR A 44 1.59 -3.86 -5.94
N SER A 45 0.35 -3.48 -5.60
CA SER A 45 -0.55 -4.37 -4.89
C SER A 45 -0.82 -5.61 -5.73
N ASP A 46 -0.69 -5.68 -7.05
CA ASP A 46 -0.86 -6.97 -7.74
C ASP A 46 0.21 -8.02 -7.37
N GLY A 47 1.39 -7.59 -6.91
CA GLY A 47 2.44 -8.48 -6.41
C GLY A 47 2.88 -9.55 -7.41
N VAL A 48 3.23 -10.72 -6.89
CA VAL A 48 3.58 -11.93 -7.66
C VAL A 48 2.56 -13.02 -7.42
N ASP A 49 2.00 -13.60 -8.48
CA ASP A 49 1.07 -14.73 -8.38
C ASP A 49 1.85 -16.06 -8.41
N VAL A 50 1.62 -16.89 -7.39
CA VAL A 50 2.24 -18.22 -7.23
C VAL A 50 1.14 -19.28 -7.26
N TYR A 51 1.34 -20.35 -8.00
CA TYR A 51 0.37 -21.43 -8.24
C TYR A 51 0.96 -22.78 -7.82
N PRO A 52 0.85 -23.18 -6.53
CA PRO A 52 1.53 -24.37 -6.01
C PRO A 52 1.14 -25.67 -6.73
N ASP A 53 -0.10 -25.77 -7.20
CA ASP A 53 -0.64 -26.97 -7.86
C ASP A 53 -0.39 -26.99 -9.37
N ALA A 54 0.19 -25.94 -9.94
CA ALA A 54 0.42 -25.82 -11.38
C ALA A 54 1.78 -26.40 -11.79
N ARG A 55 1.85 -26.98 -13.00
CA ARG A 55 3.13 -27.41 -13.62
C ARG A 55 4.15 -26.28 -13.74
N ARG A 56 3.66 -25.05 -13.90
CA ARG A 56 4.45 -23.82 -13.83
C ARG A 56 3.93 -23.01 -12.66
N PRO A 57 4.65 -22.96 -11.53
CA PRO A 57 4.19 -22.28 -10.33
C PRO A 57 4.12 -20.76 -10.46
N MET A 58 4.64 -20.18 -11.54
CA MET A 58 4.67 -18.74 -11.77
C MET A 58 4.58 -18.41 -13.27
N ASP A 59 3.92 -17.30 -13.58
CA ASP A 59 3.90 -16.70 -14.92
C ASP A 59 5.01 -15.64 -15.03
N PHE A 60 6.12 -16.00 -15.67
CA PHE A 60 7.27 -15.13 -15.84
C PHE A 60 7.03 -13.95 -16.80
N ASP A 61 6.11 -14.09 -17.76
CA ASP A 61 5.79 -13.01 -18.69
C ASP A 61 5.01 -11.91 -17.97
N GLN A 62 3.99 -12.31 -17.21
CA GLN A 62 3.24 -11.40 -16.36
C GLN A 62 4.12 -10.73 -15.31
N TYR A 63 4.98 -11.50 -14.64
CA TYR A 63 5.95 -10.96 -13.69
C TYR A 63 6.86 -9.91 -14.31
N SER A 64 7.47 -10.22 -15.44
CA SER A 64 8.35 -9.30 -16.16
C SER A 64 7.62 -8.02 -16.56
N ALA A 65 6.36 -8.13 -16.98
CA ALA A 65 5.52 -6.97 -17.27
C ALA A 65 5.25 -6.11 -16.03
N ARG A 66 4.99 -6.71 -14.87
CA ARG A 66 4.77 -5.99 -13.60
C ARG A 66 6.03 -5.27 -13.12
N ILE A 67 7.21 -5.88 -13.25
CA ILE A 67 8.50 -5.26 -12.91
C ILE A 67 8.76 -4.05 -13.82
N LYS A 68 8.58 -4.20 -15.15
CA LYS A 68 8.75 -3.09 -16.10
C LYS A 68 7.79 -1.93 -15.85
N ALA A 69 6.54 -2.23 -15.49
CA ALA A 69 5.51 -1.21 -15.32
C ALA A 69 5.57 -0.48 -13.96
N ASN A 70 6.01 -1.17 -12.90
CA ASN A 70 5.91 -0.66 -11.52
C ASN A 70 7.26 -0.47 -10.82
N GLY A 71 8.35 -0.95 -11.42
CA GLY A 71 9.66 -1.01 -10.78
C GLY A 71 9.74 -2.07 -9.69
N VAL A 72 10.95 -2.24 -9.15
CA VAL A 72 11.25 -3.16 -8.05
C VAL A 72 11.13 -2.42 -6.73
N ALA A 73 10.23 -2.87 -5.85
CA ALA A 73 10.09 -2.29 -4.50
C ALA A 73 10.85 -3.08 -3.45
N ILE A 74 11.06 -4.37 -3.67
CA ILE A 74 11.87 -5.24 -2.79
C ILE A 74 12.81 -6.01 -3.72
N HIS A 75 14.10 -5.96 -3.43
CA HIS A 75 15.12 -6.63 -4.23
C HIS A 75 15.35 -8.05 -3.73
N SER A 76 15.84 -8.91 -4.63
CA SER A 76 16.40 -10.20 -4.24
C SER A 76 17.52 -10.01 -3.20
N GLY A 77 17.44 -10.77 -2.11
CA GLY A 77 18.34 -10.74 -0.97
C GLY A 77 17.87 -9.85 0.18
N ASP A 78 16.82 -9.03 -0.01
CA ASP A 78 16.31 -8.15 1.03
C ASP A 78 15.64 -8.96 2.14
N ALA A 79 15.97 -8.63 3.39
CA ALA A 79 15.27 -9.10 4.58
C ALA A 79 14.09 -8.17 4.87
N VAL A 80 12.87 -8.69 4.73
CA VAL A 80 11.64 -7.91 4.79
C VAL A 80 10.64 -8.50 5.77
N MET A 81 9.99 -7.63 6.54
CA MET A 81 8.94 -8.02 7.46
C MET A 81 7.63 -8.37 6.73
N VAL A 82 7.01 -9.46 7.16
CA VAL A 82 5.65 -9.84 6.76
C VAL A 82 4.66 -8.95 7.52
N THR A 83 4.01 -8.05 6.82
CA THR A 83 3.09 -7.08 7.42
C THR A 83 1.69 -7.62 7.59
N ARG A 84 1.26 -8.50 6.68
CA ARG A 84 -0.10 -9.04 6.74
C ARG A 84 -0.26 -10.34 5.98
N VAL A 85 -1.02 -11.26 6.54
CA VAL A 85 -1.49 -12.46 5.84
C VAL A 85 -3.02 -12.46 5.78
N ARG A 86 -3.58 -12.61 4.58
CA ARG A 86 -5.03 -12.72 4.39
C ARG A 86 -5.38 -14.01 3.68
N LEU A 87 -6.26 -14.78 4.29
CA LEU A 87 -6.86 -15.95 3.69
C LEU A 87 -8.12 -15.54 2.92
N LYS A 88 -8.23 -15.94 1.66
CA LYS A 88 -9.43 -15.80 0.84
C LYS A 88 -9.82 -17.19 0.30
N GLU A 89 -11.01 -17.27 -0.29
CA GLU A 89 -11.54 -18.52 -0.83
C GLU A 89 -10.57 -19.24 -1.78
N LYS A 90 -9.94 -18.49 -2.71
CA LYS A 90 -9.07 -19.04 -3.76
C LYS A 90 -7.61 -18.63 -3.68
N LEU A 91 -7.25 -17.80 -2.71
CA LEU A 91 -5.88 -17.32 -2.59
C LEU A 91 -5.50 -16.93 -1.17
N ILE A 92 -4.20 -16.91 -0.90
CA ILE A 92 -3.62 -16.31 0.28
C ILE A 92 -2.79 -15.10 -0.15
N GLU A 93 -3.06 -13.93 0.43
CA GLU A 93 -2.23 -12.74 0.25
C GLU A 93 -1.17 -12.71 1.33
N PHE A 94 0.10 -12.66 0.93
CA PHE A 94 1.27 -12.61 1.81
C PHE A 94 1.98 -11.28 1.60
N GLN A 95 1.67 -10.29 2.44
CA GLN A 95 2.09 -8.90 2.28
C GLN A 95 3.43 -8.64 2.96
N LEU A 96 4.32 -7.98 2.23
CA LEU A 96 5.69 -7.66 2.62
C LEU A 96 5.88 -6.14 2.62
N ALA A 97 6.42 -5.58 3.71
CA ALA A 97 6.67 -4.15 3.86
C ALA A 97 5.49 -3.22 3.48
N GLY A 98 4.24 -3.68 3.63
CA GLY A 98 3.05 -2.87 3.38
C GLY A 98 2.16 -3.32 2.22
N GLY A 99 2.52 -4.40 1.51
CA GLY A 99 1.61 -5.08 0.58
C GLY A 99 1.53 -4.49 -0.84
N GLY A 100 2.35 -3.50 -1.16
CA GLY A 100 2.41 -2.86 -2.48
C GLY A 100 1.46 -1.68 -2.66
N PHE A 101 1.72 -0.87 -3.68
CA PHE A 101 0.94 0.33 -4.00
C PHE A 101 -0.29 0.04 -4.86
N GLY A 102 -1.39 0.73 -4.60
CA GLY A 102 -2.70 0.44 -5.19
C GLY A 102 -3.60 -0.34 -4.24
N THR A 103 -3.37 -0.20 -2.94
CA THR A 103 -4.28 -0.67 -1.88
C THR A 103 -5.27 0.43 -1.49
N PHE A 104 -6.26 0.11 -0.67
CA PHE A 104 -7.32 1.07 -0.29
C PHE A 104 -6.74 2.35 0.31
N GLY A 105 -6.97 3.48 -0.36
CA GLY A 105 -6.48 4.82 0.04
C GLY A 105 -5.31 5.35 -0.80
N ASP A 106 -4.71 4.54 -1.67
CA ASP A 106 -3.69 5.01 -2.62
C ASP A 106 -4.32 5.76 -3.80
N ASP A 107 -3.81 6.95 -4.12
CA ASP A 107 -4.17 7.68 -5.33
C ASP A 107 -3.42 7.07 -6.52
N THR A 108 -4.08 6.17 -7.24
CA THR A 108 -3.50 5.48 -8.41
C THR A 108 -3.57 6.30 -9.68
N SER A 109 -4.32 7.41 -9.70
CA SER A 109 -4.49 8.23 -10.89
C SER A 109 -3.36 9.25 -11.01
N SER A 110 -2.68 9.29 -12.16
CA SER A 110 -1.76 10.38 -12.46
C SER A 110 -2.45 11.63 -13.02
N SER A 111 -3.76 11.60 -13.28
CA SER A 111 -4.45 12.73 -13.90
C SER A 111 -4.75 13.85 -12.89
N VAL A 112 -4.75 15.08 -13.42
CA VAL A 112 -5.13 16.29 -12.67
C VAL A 112 -6.35 16.92 -13.35
N TYR A 113 -7.33 17.34 -12.55
CA TYR A 113 -8.49 18.05 -13.09
C TYR A 113 -8.07 19.44 -13.59
N VAL A 114 -8.44 19.76 -14.82
CA VAL A 114 -8.19 21.07 -15.43
C VAL A 114 -9.53 21.78 -15.64
N PRO A 115 -9.87 22.80 -14.85
CA PRO A 115 -11.08 23.57 -15.08
C PRO A 115 -10.96 24.35 -16.40
N SER A 116 -12.04 24.31 -17.19
CA SER A 116 -12.21 25.24 -18.30
C SER A 116 -12.54 26.63 -17.76
N THR A 117 -11.91 27.66 -18.33
CA THR A 117 -12.18 29.05 -17.98
C THR A 117 -13.59 29.40 -18.44
N PRO A 118 -14.50 29.80 -17.54
CA PRO A 118 -15.89 30.08 -17.90
C PRO A 118 -15.99 31.38 -18.72
N LYS A 119 -17.02 31.47 -19.57
CA LYS A 119 -17.37 32.73 -20.24
C LYS A 119 -17.66 33.82 -19.22
N SER A 120 -17.10 35.01 -19.45
CA SER A 120 -17.36 36.18 -18.61
C SER A 120 -18.80 36.69 -18.75
N GLU A 121 -19.31 37.40 -17.75
CA GLU A 121 -20.63 38.06 -17.85
C GLU A 121 -20.70 39.06 -19.01
N ARG A 122 -19.56 39.69 -19.33
CA ARG A 122 -19.44 40.61 -20.47
C ARG A 122 -19.60 39.89 -21.80
N GLU A 123 -18.93 38.75 -21.98
CA GLU A 123 -19.04 37.90 -23.17
C GLU A 123 -20.49 37.42 -23.36
N ARG A 124 -21.10 36.90 -22.29
CA ARG A 124 -22.51 36.47 -22.29
C ARG A 124 -23.46 37.62 -22.65
N ARG A 125 -23.19 38.85 -22.17
CA ARG A 125 -23.99 40.03 -22.50
C ARG A 125 -23.83 40.42 -23.97
N LEU A 126 -22.61 40.43 -24.49
CA LEU A 126 -22.33 40.75 -25.90
C LEU A 126 -22.97 39.71 -26.84
N GLU A 127 -22.97 38.43 -26.48
CA GLU A 127 -23.68 37.39 -27.23
C GLU A 127 -25.20 37.65 -27.30
N ARG A 128 -25.80 38.15 -26.21
CA ARG A 128 -27.21 38.57 -26.19
C ARG A 128 -27.42 39.83 -27.05
N GLU A 129 -26.57 40.84 -26.90
CA GLU A 129 -26.63 42.09 -27.69
C GLU A 129 -26.51 41.81 -29.19
N LEU A 130 -25.60 40.92 -29.59
CA LEU A 130 -25.41 40.50 -30.98
C LEU A 130 -26.65 39.85 -31.58
N LYS A 131 -27.46 39.16 -30.77
CA LYS A 131 -28.67 38.49 -31.23
C LYS A 131 -29.74 39.48 -31.68
N ASP A 132 -29.85 40.58 -30.95
CA ASP A 132 -30.92 41.58 -31.14
C ASP A 132 -30.48 42.78 -31.99
N GLU A 133 -29.17 42.98 -32.18
CA GLU A 133 -28.59 44.09 -32.96
C GLU A 133 -28.88 43.96 -34.46
N LYS A 134 -29.31 45.05 -35.11
CA LYS A 134 -29.67 45.09 -36.54
C LYS A 134 -28.65 45.86 -37.38
N ASP A 135 -27.92 46.79 -36.78
CA ASP A 135 -26.90 47.57 -37.50
C ASP A 135 -25.68 46.69 -37.84
N SER A 136 -25.34 46.61 -39.14
CA SER A 136 -24.24 45.79 -39.63
C SER A 136 -22.86 46.18 -39.07
N ALA A 137 -22.60 47.47 -38.88
CA ALA A 137 -21.35 47.99 -38.33
C ALA A 137 -21.25 47.63 -36.84
N ARG A 138 -22.34 47.85 -36.09
CA ARG A 138 -22.40 47.52 -34.67
C ARG A 138 -22.29 46.02 -34.41
N ARG A 139 -22.97 45.19 -35.21
CA ARG A 139 -22.82 43.71 -35.16
C ARG A 139 -21.39 43.26 -35.40
N ARG A 140 -20.61 43.98 -36.22
CA ARG A 140 -19.20 43.66 -36.49
C ARG A 140 -18.35 43.97 -35.28
N GLU A 141 -18.52 45.14 -34.67
CA GLU A 141 -17.82 45.51 -33.42
C GLU A 141 -18.07 44.50 -32.29
N ILE A 142 -19.34 44.12 -32.08
CA ILE A 142 -19.72 43.17 -31.03
C ILE A 142 -19.08 41.80 -31.29
N ARG A 143 -19.06 41.31 -32.54
CA ARG A 143 -18.39 40.06 -32.93
C ARG A 143 -16.89 40.12 -32.68
N ASP A 144 -16.23 41.19 -33.13
CA ASP A 144 -14.80 41.38 -32.93
C ASP A 144 -14.44 41.34 -31.44
N GLU A 145 -15.32 41.87 -30.58
CA GLU A 145 -15.13 41.85 -29.15
C GLU A 145 -15.36 40.49 -28.49
N ILE A 146 -16.40 39.75 -28.91
CA ILE A 146 -16.61 38.35 -28.49
C ILE A 146 -15.39 37.51 -28.87
N ASP A 147 -14.89 37.65 -30.09
CA ASP A 147 -13.71 36.92 -30.56
C ASP A 147 -12.44 37.28 -29.78
N ARG A 148 -12.31 38.54 -29.33
CA ARG A 148 -11.22 38.94 -28.42
C ARG A 148 -11.36 38.25 -27.06
N LEU A 149 -12.55 38.25 -26.46
CA LEU A 149 -12.81 37.60 -25.16
C LEU A 149 -12.59 36.08 -25.23
N ARG A 150 -13.07 35.45 -26.31
CA ARG A 150 -12.85 34.03 -26.59
C ARG A 150 -11.37 33.69 -26.70
N ARG A 151 -10.58 34.47 -27.46
CA ARG A 151 -9.12 34.28 -27.57
C ARG A 151 -8.41 34.43 -26.23
N THR A 152 -8.84 35.36 -25.39
CA THR A 152 -8.30 35.49 -24.02
C THR A 152 -8.56 34.24 -23.19
N ARG A 153 -9.79 33.71 -23.26
CA ARG A 153 -10.19 32.48 -22.57
C ARG A 153 -9.41 31.25 -23.06
N GLU A 154 -9.25 31.12 -24.37
CA GLU A 154 -8.46 30.03 -24.98
C GLU A 154 -7.00 30.07 -24.54
N ARG A 155 -6.36 31.26 -24.48
CA ARG A 155 -5.01 31.39 -23.95
C ARG A 155 -4.92 30.99 -22.47
N GLU A 156 -5.94 31.30 -21.68
CA GLU A 156 -5.97 30.91 -20.27
C GLU A 156 -6.17 29.39 -20.11
N ASP A 157 -7.07 28.80 -20.90
CA ASP A 157 -7.26 27.35 -20.96
C ASP A 157 -5.96 26.64 -21.38
N ASP A 158 -5.22 27.20 -22.34
CA ASP A 158 -3.93 26.67 -22.78
C ASP A 158 -2.86 26.77 -21.68
N ARG A 159 -2.81 27.87 -20.93
CA ARG A 159 -1.94 27.98 -19.74
C ARG A 159 -2.31 26.98 -18.67
N ASN A 160 -3.61 26.85 -18.35
CA ASN A 160 -4.09 25.89 -17.37
C ASN A 160 -3.74 24.45 -17.76
N ARG A 161 -3.84 24.13 -19.06
CA ARG A 161 -3.44 22.83 -19.60
C ARG A 161 -1.93 22.60 -19.48
N ALA A 162 -1.10 23.60 -19.79
CA ALA A 162 0.35 23.49 -19.64
C ALA A 162 0.77 23.28 -18.17
N VAL A 163 0.16 24.02 -17.23
CA VAL A 163 0.37 23.83 -15.79
C VAL A 163 -0.08 22.44 -15.35
N ALA A 164 -1.21 21.96 -15.87
CA ALA A 164 -1.70 20.63 -15.56
C ALA A 164 -0.77 19.53 -16.06
N THR A 165 -0.19 19.64 -17.26
CA THR A 165 0.80 18.67 -17.76
C THR A 165 1.98 18.55 -16.81
N VAL A 166 2.53 19.67 -16.34
CA VAL A 166 3.62 19.66 -15.36
C VAL A 166 3.17 19.04 -14.03
N ALA A 167 1.95 19.35 -13.57
CA ALA A 167 1.41 18.78 -12.35
C ALA A 167 1.16 17.26 -12.46
N GLU A 168 0.75 16.77 -13.63
CA GLU A 168 0.58 15.35 -13.94
C GLU A 168 1.92 14.60 -13.95
N GLU A 169 2.97 15.20 -14.53
CA GLU A 169 4.33 14.66 -14.49
C GLU A 169 4.84 14.54 -13.06
N GLN A 170 4.74 15.62 -12.27
CA GLN A 170 5.10 15.59 -10.84
C GLN A 170 4.27 14.57 -10.05
N LYS A 171 2.98 14.43 -10.36
CA LYS A 171 2.11 13.43 -9.72
C LYS A 171 2.54 12.01 -10.08
N ARG A 172 2.89 11.78 -11.35
CA ARG A 172 3.40 10.49 -11.84
C ARG A 172 4.70 10.12 -11.13
N GLU A 173 5.64 11.05 -11.01
CA GLU A 173 6.90 10.84 -10.28
C GLU A 173 6.64 10.50 -8.80
N ARG A 174 5.75 11.24 -8.14
CA ARG A 174 5.39 10.98 -6.74
C ARG A 174 4.77 9.59 -6.56
N ILE A 175 3.85 9.20 -7.44
CA ILE A 175 3.24 7.87 -7.45
C ILE A 175 4.33 6.80 -7.66
N ALA A 176 5.26 7.01 -8.60
CA ALA A 176 6.37 6.09 -8.83
C ALA A 176 7.25 5.94 -7.58
N GLN A 177 7.59 7.03 -6.89
CA GLN A 177 8.35 6.97 -5.64
C GLN A 177 7.58 6.24 -4.54
N GLN A 178 6.27 6.48 -4.43
CA GLN A 178 5.43 5.81 -3.43
C GLN A 178 5.35 4.31 -3.71
N ARG A 179 5.27 3.88 -4.98
CA ARG A 179 5.31 2.46 -5.39
C ARG A 179 6.53 1.74 -4.85
N LEU A 180 7.71 2.33 -5.02
CA LEU A 180 8.97 1.74 -4.58
C LEU A 180 9.06 1.59 -3.05
N ARG A 181 8.30 2.39 -2.29
CA ARG A 181 8.31 2.38 -0.82
C ARG A 181 7.14 1.64 -0.17
N SER A 182 6.16 1.20 -0.95
CA SER A 182 4.92 0.59 -0.42
C SER A 182 5.03 -0.92 -0.18
N GLY A 183 6.18 -1.51 -0.45
CA GLY A 183 6.43 -2.94 -0.35
C GLY A 183 5.85 -3.72 -1.53
N SER A 184 5.56 -5.00 -1.30
CA SER A 184 4.98 -5.89 -2.31
C SER A 184 4.20 -7.02 -1.64
N ARG A 185 3.72 -7.99 -2.42
CA ARG A 185 3.09 -9.21 -1.89
C ARG A 185 3.23 -10.41 -2.82
N PHE A 186 3.07 -11.60 -2.25
CA PHE A 186 2.75 -12.81 -3.01
C PHE A 186 1.26 -13.12 -2.90
N ASN A 187 0.65 -13.52 -4.01
CA ASN A 187 -0.68 -14.12 -4.01
C ASN A 187 -0.54 -15.61 -4.33
N ILE A 188 -0.70 -16.45 -3.32
CA ILE A 188 -0.66 -17.90 -3.49
C ILE A 188 -2.06 -18.33 -3.94
N ARG A 189 -2.20 -18.70 -5.21
CA ARG A 189 -3.48 -19.00 -5.87
C ARG A 189 -3.68 -20.49 -6.03
N TYR A 190 -4.91 -20.91 -5.75
CA TYR A 190 -5.36 -22.28 -5.91
C TYR A 190 -6.44 -22.33 -6.99
N GLN A 191 -6.46 -23.39 -7.81
CA GLN A 191 -7.40 -23.49 -8.93
C GLN A 191 -8.86 -23.53 -8.46
N ASN A 192 -9.12 -24.27 -7.39
CA ASN A 192 -10.45 -24.47 -6.84
C ASN A 192 -10.68 -23.59 -5.62
N ALA A 193 -10.04 -23.95 -4.50
CA ALA A 193 -10.08 -23.24 -3.24
C ALA A 193 -8.79 -23.52 -2.47
N VAL A 194 -8.49 -22.69 -1.48
CA VAL A 194 -7.40 -22.96 -0.54
C VAL A 194 -7.68 -24.28 0.19
N PRO A 195 -6.73 -25.25 0.21
CA PRO A 195 -6.94 -26.53 0.86
C PRO A 195 -7.35 -26.37 2.34
N PRO A 196 -8.35 -27.15 2.82
CA PRO A 196 -8.71 -27.16 4.23
C PRO A 196 -7.56 -27.78 5.04
N GLY A 197 -7.21 -27.17 6.16
CA GLY A 197 -6.06 -27.55 6.99
C GLY A 197 -4.71 -27.03 6.52
N LEU A 198 -4.64 -26.14 5.52
CA LEU A 198 -3.38 -25.53 5.09
C LEU A 198 -2.78 -24.65 6.20
N GLY A 199 -1.81 -25.18 6.93
CA GLY A 199 -1.05 -24.45 7.95
C GLY A 199 0.12 -23.64 7.38
N ALA A 200 0.92 -23.08 8.29
CA ALA A 200 2.12 -22.32 7.94
C ALA A 200 3.09 -23.12 7.05
N ASP A 201 3.27 -24.41 7.32
CA ASP A 201 4.14 -25.29 6.53
C ASP A 201 3.71 -25.36 5.05
N GLY A 202 2.40 -25.29 4.78
CA GLY A 202 1.88 -25.28 3.42
C GLY A 202 2.21 -23.99 2.68
N VAL A 203 2.12 -22.84 3.37
CA VAL A 203 2.50 -21.53 2.84
C VAL A 203 4.02 -21.46 2.62
N MET A 204 4.82 -21.95 3.57
CA MET A 204 6.27 -22.00 3.45
C MET A 204 6.71 -22.84 2.26
N ARG A 205 6.12 -24.02 2.09
CA ARG A 205 6.38 -24.90 0.94
C ARG A 205 5.99 -24.23 -0.38
N ALA A 206 4.84 -23.55 -0.42
CA ALA A 206 4.40 -22.83 -1.63
C ALA A 206 5.36 -21.70 -2.04
N LEU A 207 6.09 -21.12 -1.08
CA LEU A 207 6.98 -19.98 -1.31
C LEU A 207 8.46 -20.33 -1.20
N GLU A 208 8.84 -21.59 -1.03
CA GLU A 208 10.21 -21.99 -0.68
C GLU A 208 11.25 -21.60 -1.73
N ASP A 209 10.85 -21.58 -3.01
CA ASP A 209 11.70 -21.16 -4.12
C ASP A 209 11.92 -19.64 -4.19
N TYR A 210 11.02 -18.86 -3.57
CA TYR A 210 10.98 -17.39 -3.69
C TYR A 210 11.31 -16.67 -2.38
N VAL A 211 11.18 -17.35 -1.25
CA VAL A 211 11.34 -16.79 0.09
C VAL A 211 12.15 -17.76 0.94
N ASP A 212 13.16 -17.24 1.62
CA ASP A 212 13.82 -17.91 2.72
C ASP A 212 13.22 -17.42 4.04
N PHE A 213 12.54 -18.32 4.73
CA PHE A 213 11.89 -18.03 6.01
C PHE A 213 12.85 -18.05 7.19
N GLY A 214 14.10 -18.47 6.99
CA GLY A 214 15.00 -18.86 8.07
C GLY A 214 14.43 -20.08 8.78
N GLY A 215 14.98 -21.27 8.55
CA GLY A 215 14.62 -22.43 9.37
C GLY A 215 14.88 -22.15 10.86
N PRO A 216 14.44 -23.02 11.80
CA PRO A 216 14.93 -23.01 13.17
C PRO A 216 16.42 -23.42 13.14
N ARG A 217 17.28 -22.50 12.70
CA ARG A 217 18.71 -22.56 12.88
C ARG A 217 18.98 -21.77 14.15
N ASP A 218 19.62 -22.47 15.07
CA ASP A 218 20.07 -22.03 16.37
C ASP A 218 20.37 -20.53 16.44
N ALA A 219 19.85 -19.88 17.48
CA ALA A 219 20.22 -18.56 17.95
C ALA A 219 21.68 -18.55 18.46
N ALA A 220 22.63 -18.98 17.64
CA ALA A 220 24.03 -19.15 17.95
C ALA A 220 24.91 -18.84 16.73
N ALA A 221 24.66 -17.74 16.02
CA ALA A 221 25.63 -17.16 15.08
C ALA A 221 25.29 -15.71 14.69
N SER A 222 25.16 -14.80 15.65
CA SER A 222 25.32 -13.36 15.38
C SER A 222 25.66 -12.60 16.66
N ASP A 223 26.70 -13.05 17.36
CA ASP A 223 27.40 -12.23 18.34
C ASP A 223 28.72 -11.78 17.70
N ARG A 224 28.61 -10.80 16.81
CA ARG A 224 29.76 -10.02 16.35
C ARG A 224 29.33 -8.56 16.30
N PRO A 225 29.78 -7.72 17.25
CA PRO A 225 29.42 -6.31 17.22
C PRO A 225 30.01 -5.68 15.95
N PRO A 226 29.22 -4.91 15.16
CA PRO A 226 29.82 -4.06 14.16
C PRO A 226 30.68 -3.02 14.89
N SER A 227 31.97 -3.02 14.57
CA SER A 227 32.91 -2.02 15.05
C SER A 227 32.43 -0.63 14.66
N ALA A 228 32.48 0.27 15.64
CA ALA A 228 32.17 1.68 15.48
C ALA A 228 32.99 2.29 14.32
N VAL A 229 32.31 2.72 13.26
CA VAL A 229 32.86 3.64 12.28
C VAL A 229 31.88 4.80 12.10
N GLU A 230 32.24 5.90 12.77
CA GLU A 230 31.91 7.30 12.52
C GLU A 230 30.58 7.65 11.81
N LEU A 231 29.59 8.00 12.63
CA LEU A 231 28.42 8.77 12.22
C LEU A 231 28.83 10.19 11.82
N ARG A 232 29.01 10.43 10.51
CA ARG A 232 28.89 11.77 9.94
C ARG A 232 27.42 12.20 10.01
N GLN A 233 27.16 13.19 10.85
CA GLN A 233 25.87 13.85 11.01
C GLN A 233 25.40 14.40 9.65
N MET A 234 24.28 13.89 9.15
CA MET A 234 23.49 14.53 8.10
C MET A 234 22.14 14.98 8.67
N PRO A 235 21.60 16.14 8.23
CA PRO A 235 20.37 16.68 8.77
C PRO A 235 19.16 15.81 8.39
N VAL A 236 18.42 15.37 9.41
CA VAL A 236 17.28 14.45 9.28
C VAL A 236 16.03 15.24 8.87
N ASN A 237 15.59 15.07 7.61
CA ASN A 237 14.36 15.67 7.10
C ASN A 237 13.13 14.81 7.45
N ALA A 238 11.96 15.43 7.63
CA ALA A 238 10.66 14.75 7.87
C ALA A 238 10.20 13.81 6.73
N GLY A 239 10.92 13.78 5.59
CA GLY A 239 10.76 12.81 4.51
C GLY A 239 11.41 11.44 4.77
N ALA A 240 11.98 11.23 5.97
CA ALA A 240 12.64 9.99 6.39
C ALA A 240 11.68 8.92 6.94
N LEU A 241 10.40 9.25 7.18
CA LEU A 241 9.42 8.26 7.63
C LEU A 241 9.10 7.28 6.50
N HIS A 242 9.16 6.00 6.81
CA HIS A 242 8.66 4.93 5.95
C HIS A 242 7.97 3.86 6.79
N LYS A 243 7.04 3.13 6.17
CA LYS A 243 6.40 1.98 6.81
C LYS A 243 7.45 0.92 7.12
N GLY A 244 7.29 0.19 8.22
CA GLY A 244 8.27 -0.77 8.74
C GLY A 244 9.29 -0.18 9.72
N MET A 245 9.36 1.15 9.89
CA MET A 245 10.22 1.79 10.87
C MET A 245 9.74 1.47 12.30
N SER A 246 10.65 1.19 13.23
CA SER A 246 10.30 0.95 14.63
C SER A 246 9.85 2.25 15.32
N ARG A 247 9.06 2.11 16.40
CA ARG A 247 8.62 3.24 17.22
C ARG A 247 9.79 4.08 17.72
N GLN A 248 10.86 3.43 18.15
CA GLN A 248 12.06 4.11 18.63
C GLN A 248 12.71 4.94 17.52
N GLU A 249 12.89 4.39 16.32
CA GLU A 249 13.44 5.13 15.17
C GLU A 249 12.54 6.31 14.75
N VAL A 250 11.22 6.15 14.82
CA VAL A 250 10.27 7.25 14.56
C VAL A 250 10.39 8.33 15.63
N GLU A 251 10.51 7.97 16.91
CA GLU A 251 10.69 8.92 18.01
C GLU A 251 12.06 9.62 17.97
N GLU A 252 13.11 8.93 17.52
CA GLU A 252 14.43 9.53 17.26
C GLU A 252 14.36 10.51 16.08
N THR A 253 13.52 10.22 15.08
CA THR A 253 13.34 11.06 13.89
C THR A 253 12.42 12.26 14.14
N LEU A 254 11.34 12.10 14.90
CA LEU A 254 10.27 13.08 15.08
C LEU A 254 10.24 13.73 16.45
N GLY A 255 10.98 13.20 17.42
CA GLY A 255 10.84 13.55 18.83
C GLY A 255 9.71 12.77 19.51
N ARG A 256 9.39 13.14 20.75
CA ARG A 256 8.34 12.49 21.53
C ARG A 256 6.94 12.83 21.00
N PRO A 257 5.98 11.90 21.04
CA PRO A 257 4.62 12.18 20.61
C PRO A 257 3.92 13.18 21.55
N GLU A 258 3.11 14.08 20.97
CA GLU A 258 2.23 14.99 21.72
C GLU A 258 1.03 14.25 22.32
N ARG A 259 0.51 13.25 21.58
CA ARG A 259 -0.60 12.42 22.03
C ARG A 259 -0.35 10.98 21.62
N GLU A 260 -0.75 10.08 22.48
CA GLU A 260 -0.72 8.66 22.23
C GLU A 260 -2.06 8.05 22.64
N SER A 261 -2.58 7.18 21.79
CA SER A 261 -3.74 6.34 22.08
C SER A 261 -3.38 4.90 21.77
N GLN A 262 -3.69 4.01 22.69
CA GLN A 262 -3.44 2.59 22.56
C GLN A 262 -4.77 1.87 22.47
N ARG A 263 -4.88 0.94 21.53
CA ARG A 263 -6.03 0.05 21.39
C ARG A 263 -5.56 -1.35 21.04
N THR A 264 -6.33 -2.34 21.44
CA THR A 264 -6.08 -3.74 21.10
C THR A 264 -7.02 -4.16 19.97
N GLU A 265 -6.46 -4.50 18.81
CA GLU A 265 -7.23 -5.09 17.71
C GLU A 265 -6.93 -6.59 17.65
N GLY A 266 -7.83 -7.40 18.21
CA GLY A 266 -7.61 -8.84 18.34
C GLY A 266 -6.54 -9.15 19.39
N THR A 267 -5.39 -9.64 18.96
CA THR A 267 -4.20 -9.88 19.81
C THR A 267 -3.12 -8.82 19.65
N LEU A 268 -3.27 -7.90 18.71
CA LEU A 268 -2.24 -6.94 18.35
C LEU A 268 -2.43 -5.63 19.09
N ASN A 269 -1.32 -5.10 19.58
CA ASN A 269 -1.25 -3.78 20.19
C ASN A 269 -1.09 -2.72 19.10
N VAL A 270 -2.14 -1.91 18.92
CA VAL A 270 -2.14 -0.78 17.98
C VAL A 270 -1.96 0.50 18.76
N ILE A 271 -0.91 1.26 18.44
CA ILE A 271 -0.62 2.56 19.03
C ILE A 271 -0.78 3.62 17.95
N THR A 272 -1.69 4.55 18.16
CA THR A 272 -1.76 5.78 17.37
C THR A 272 -1.01 6.87 18.11
N ALA A 273 0.10 7.35 17.56
CA ALA A 273 0.87 8.44 18.12
C ALA A 273 0.84 9.65 17.18
N VAL A 274 0.67 10.83 17.77
CA VAL A 274 0.64 12.09 17.05
C VAL A 274 1.89 12.88 17.41
N PHE A 275 2.65 13.25 16.40
CA PHE A 275 3.84 14.08 16.50
C PHE A 275 3.57 15.46 15.89
N SER A 276 4.26 16.48 16.39
CA SER A 276 4.31 17.80 15.77
C SER A 276 5.75 18.16 15.48
N ARG A 277 6.03 18.58 14.25
CA ARG A 277 7.36 19.02 13.84
C ARG A 277 7.23 20.25 12.94
N GLY A 278 7.60 21.41 13.48
CA GLY A 278 7.31 22.70 12.83
C GLY A 278 5.80 22.90 12.65
N ASP A 279 5.38 23.22 11.42
CA ASP A 279 3.97 23.43 11.05
C ASP A 279 3.27 22.13 10.61
N GLN A 280 3.91 20.96 10.74
CA GLN A 280 3.34 19.68 10.34
C GLN A 280 2.88 18.86 11.54
N ARG A 281 1.66 18.32 11.44
CA ARG A 281 1.11 17.31 12.33
C ARG A 281 1.22 15.94 11.66
N ILE A 282 1.83 14.99 12.34
CA ILE A 282 2.08 13.64 11.83
C ILE A 282 1.34 12.66 12.72
N GLU A 283 0.35 11.98 12.17
CA GLU A 283 -0.36 10.90 12.85
C GLU A 283 0.20 9.57 12.36
N ALA A 284 0.80 8.81 13.27
CA ALA A 284 1.48 7.55 13.00
C ALA A 284 0.74 6.42 13.73
N GLU A 285 0.49 5.32 13.03
CA GLU A 285 -0.13 4.11 13.57
C GLU A 285 0.91 3.00 13.58
N PHE A 286 1.17 2.49 14.78
CA PHE A 286 2.11 1.42 15.06
C PHE A 286 1.35 0.17 15.41
N VAL A 287 1.83 -0.97 14.96
CA VAL A 287 1.37 -2.29 15.38
C VAL A 287 2.56 -3.05 15.93
N GLU A 288 2.48 -3.50 17.19
CA GLU A 288 3.61 -4.13 17.90
C GLU A 288 4.89 -3.27 17.85
N GLY A 289 4.73 -1.95 17.90
CA GLY A 289 5.84 -1.01 17.85
C GLY A 289 6.43 -0.76 16.46
N VAL A 290 5.80 -1.24 15.38
CA VAL A 290 6.26 -0.98 13.99
C VAL A 290 5.28 -0.07 13.26
N LEU A 291 5.80 0.97 12.61
CA LEU A 291 5.02 1.95 11.86
C LEU A 291 4.38 1.30 10.63
N ILE A 292 3.06 1.11 10.64
CA ILE A 292 2.33 0.52 9.51
C ILE A 292 1.68 1.58 8.62
N ARG A 293 1.43 2.77 9.18
CA ARG A 293 0.73 3.86 8.52
C ARG A 293 1.14 5.18 9.14
N TYR A 294 1.24 6.21 8.32
CA TYR A 294 1.31 7.59 8.81
C TYR A 294 0.57 8.53 7.86
N ALA A 295 0.06 9.63 8.40
CA ALA A 295 -0.54 10.72 7.67
C ALA A 295 0.14 12.02 8.11
N ILE A 296 0.51 12.86 7.14
CA ILE A 296 1.10 14.18 7.39
C ILE A 296 0.08 15.22 6.98
N SER A 297 -0.33 16.08 7.90
CA SER A 297 -1.17 17.25 7.64
C SER A 297 -0.43 18.53 8.04
N SER A 298 -0.69 19.61 7.30
CA SER A 298 -0.31 20.95 7.80
C SER A 298 -1.22 21.28 8.98
N ARG A 299 -0.66 21.89 10.03
CA ARG A 299 -1.46 22.67 10.97
C ARG A 299 -2.10 23.87 10.25
#